data_AF-A0A7X9AB86-F1
#
_entry.id   AF-A0A7X9AB86-F1
#
_cell.length_a   1.000
_cell.length_b   1.000
_cell.length_c   1.000
_cell.angle_alpha   90.00
_cell.angle_beta   90.00
_cell.angle_gamma   90.00
#
_symmetry.space_group_name_H-M   'P 1'
#
loop_
_entity.id
_entity.type
_entity.pdbx_description
1 polymer ?
#
loop_
_entity_poly.entity_id
_entity_poly.type
_entity_poly.pdbx_seq_one_letter_code
_entity_poly.pdbx_strand_id
1 'polypeptide(L)' 'MSKCCKFNKNLAETLKGGVIMDVSNPDQAKIAEDAGACAVMALERIPADIRAAGGVSRMSDPK' A
#
# COMPACT_ATOMS: atom_id res chain seq x y z
N MET A 1 -8.03 -13.08 23.98
CA MET A 1 -7.42 -12.58 22.73
C MET A 1 -7.25 -13.75 21.77
N SER A 2 -8.06 -13.85 20.72
CA SER A 2 -8.09 -15.00 19.79
C SER A 2 -6.74 -15.21 19.09
N LYS A 3 -6.39 -16.47 18.78
CA LYS A 3 -5.10 -16.88 18.16
C LYS A 3 -4.79 -16.12 16.86
N CYS A 4 -5.82 -15.78 16.09
CA CYS A 4 -5.74 -14.99 14.85
C CYS A 4 -5.20 -13.55 15.07
N CYS A 5 -5.62 -12.87 16.16
CA CYS A 5 -5.12 -11.53 16.46
C CYS A 5 -3.61 -11.52 16.81
N LYS A 6 -3.07 -12.58 17.40
CA LYS A 6 -1.62 -12.68 17.67
C LYS A 6 -0.83 -12.86 16.37
N PHE A 7 -1.33 -13.70 15.47
CA PHE A 7 -0.69 -13.94 14.18
C PHE A 7 -0.64 -12.68 13.30
N ASN A 8 -1.77 -11.99 13.14
CA ASN A 8 -1.84 -10.77 12.32
C ASN A 8 -0.96 -9.64 12.88
N LYS A 9 -0.83 -9.54 14.21
CA LYS A 9 0.10 -8.60 14.84
C LYS A 9 1.54 -8.93 14.46
N ASN A 10 1.95 -10.19 14.60
CA ASN A 10 3.32 -10.61 14.25
C ASN A 10 3.66 -10.38 12.77
N LEU A 11 2.69 -10.50 11.86
CA LEU A 11 2.88 -10.14 10.46
C LEU A 11 3.17 -8.64 10.30
N ALA A 12 2.40 -7.77 10.96
CA ALA A 12 2.64 -6.33 10.91
C ALA A 12 3.98 -5.91 11.54
N GLU A 13 4.51 -6.69 12.49
CA GLU A 13 5.85 -6.46 13.06
C GLU A 13 6.96 -6.58 12.00
N THR A 14 6.79 -7.41 10.96
CA THR A 14 7.80 -7.59 9.91
C THR A 14 8.00 -6.35 9.03
N LEU A 15 7.00 -5.45 9.00
CA LEU A 15 7.04 -4.20 8.24
C LEU A 15 7.61 -3.02 9.04
N LYS A 16 7.97 -3.23 10.32
CA LYS A 16 8.49 -2.16 11.17
C LYS A 16 9.86 -1.70 10.71
N GLY A 17 10.03 -0.38 10.60
CA GLY A 17 11.27 0.24 10.14
C GLY A 17 11.41 0.31 8.62
N GLY A 18 10.45 -0.25 7.87
CA GLY A 18 10.37 -0.10 6.42
C GLY A 18 9.49 1.08 5.98
N VAL A 19 9.60 1.43 4.70
CA VAL A 19 8.70 2.38 4.04
C VAL A 19 7.69 1.60 3.18
N ILE A 20 6.43 2.02 3.22
CA ILE A 20 5.37 1.52 2.33
C ILE A 20 5.04 2.63 1.33
N MET A 21 5.12 2.35 0.03
CA MET A 21 4.93 3.35 -1.02
C MET A 21 3.63 3.15 -1.79
N ASP A 22 2.92 4.25 -2.05
CA ASP A 22 1.73 4.30 -2.91
C ASP A 22 2.17 4.22 -4.39
N VAL A 23 1.63 3.25 -5.13
CA VAL A 23 1.97 3.01 -6.54
C VAL A 23 0.71 2.84 -7.39
N SER A 24 0.76 3.39 -8.60
CA SER A 24 -0.38 3.39 -9.54
C SER A 24 -0.15 2.59 -10.82
N ASN A 25 1.08 2.14 -11.05
CA ASN A 25 1.45 1.34 -12.21
C ASN A 25 2.58 0.36 -11.87
N PRO A 26 2.79 -0.69 -12.69
CA PRO A 26 3.82 -1.69 -12.45
C PRO A 26 5.25 -1.14 -12.43
N ASP A 27 5.52 -0.07 -13.17
CA ASP A 27 6.87 0.51 -13.22
C ASP A 27 7.20 1.29 -11.94
N GLN A 28 6.23 2.01 -11.37
CA GLN A 28 6.35 2.61 -10.04
C GLN A 28 6.56 1.55 -8.95
N ALA A 29 5.93 0.37 -9.09
CA ALA A 29 6.15 -0.74 -8.16
C ALA A 29 7.60 -1.24 -8.19
N LYS A 30 8.20 -1.38 -9.38
CA LYS A 30 9.61 -1.75 -9.52
C LYS A 30 10.54 -0.68 -8.94
N ILE A 31 10.28 0.59 -9.24
CA ILE A 31 11.07 1.70 -8.69
C ILE A 31 10.98 1.75 -7.16
N ALA A 32 9.80 1.45 -6.59
CA ALA A 32 9.63 1.41 -5.14
C ALA A 32 10.40 0.23 -4.50
N GLU A 33 10.39 -0.94 -5.14
CA GLU A 33 11.20 -2.09 -4.73
C GLU A 33 12.70 -1.75 -4.77
N ASP A 34 13.18 -1.18 -5.88
CA ASP A 34 14.58 -0.76 -6.05
C ASP A 34 15.00 0.34 -5.05
N ALA A 35 14.07 1.21 -4.67
CA ALA A 35 14.28 2.23 -3.65
C ALA A 35 14.32 1.69 -2.21
N GLY A 36 14.06 0.39 -2.01
CA GLY A 36 14.07 -0.28 -0.70
C GLY A 36 12.75 -0.17 0.06
N ALA A 37 11.62 -0.02 -0.63
CA ALA A 37 10.31 -0.12 -0.01
C ALA A 37 10.08 -1.55 0.52
N CYS A 38 9.62 -1.66 1.77
CA CYS A 38 9.33 -2.95 2.39
C CYS A 38 8.01 -3.56 1.89
N ALA A 39 7.08 -2.70 1.46
CA ALA A 39 5.84 -3.09 0.79
C ALA A 39 5.36 -1.96 -0.14
N VAL A 40 4.43 -2.29 -1.04
CA VAL A 40 3.77 -1.31 -1.92
C VAL A 40 2.25 -1.34 -1.71
N MET A 41 1.60 -0.20 -1.92
CA MET A 41 0.15 -0.05 -1.89
C MET A 41 -0.35 0.26 -3.30
N ALA A 42 -1.10 -0.67 -3.89
CA ALA A 42 -1.60 -0.53 -5.26
C ALA A 42 -2.92 0.27 -5.32
N LEU A 43 -2.90 1.39 -6.05
CA LEU A 43 -3.99 2.36 -6.11
C LEU A 43 -4.20 2.82 -7.55
N GLU A 44 -5.45 2.91 -8.02
CA GLU A 44 -5.70 3.56 -9.32
C GLU A 44 -5.44 5.07 -9.30
N ARG A 45 -5.61 5.69 -8.13
CA ARG A 45 -5.46 7.14 -7.93
C ARG A 45 -4.73 7.42 -6.64
N ILE A 46 -3.72 8.27 -6.71
CA ILE A 46 -2.92 8.68 -5.57
C ILE A 46 -3.75 9.63 -4.69
N PRO A 47 -3.56 9.68 -3.35
CA PRO A 47 -4.32 10.57 -2.48
C PRO A 47 -4.31 12.04 -2.88
N ALA A 48 -3.22 12.52 -3.50
CA ALA A 48 -3.14 13.88 -4.05
C ALA A 48 -4.18 14.11 -5.15
N ASP A 49 -4.31 13.16 -6.08
CA ASP A 49 -5.26 13.23 -7.19
C ASP A 49 -6.71 13.10 -6.71
N ILE A 50 -6.96 12.23 -5.73
CA ILE A 50 -8.29 12.08 -5.11
C ILE A 50 -8.73 13.41 -4.47
N ARG A 51 -7.81 14.09 -3.77
CA ARG A 51 -8.10 15.39 -3.14
C ARG A 51 -8.35 16.48 -4.18
N ALA A 52 -7.63 16.46 -5.30
CA ALA A 52 -7.78 17.44 -6.38
C ALA A 52 -9.05 17.24 -7.21
N ALA A 53 -9.38 16.00 -7.55
CA ALA A 53 -10.55 15.66 -8.37
C ALA A 53 -11.87 15.74 -7.59
N GLY A 54 -11.85 15.48 -6.28
CA GLY A 54 -13.04 15.33 -5.47
C GLY A 54 -13.87 14.09 -5.86
N GLY A 55 -15.01 13.91 -5.18
CA GLY A 55 -15.94 12.79 -5.43
C GLY A 55 -15.67 11.54 -4.59
N VAL A 56 -16.21 10.40 -5.04
CA VAL A 56 -16.20 9.13 -4.27
C VAL A 56 -15.00 8.27 -4.69
N SER A 57 -14.10 7.99 -3.75
CA SER A 57 -13.02 7.01 -3.92
C SER A 57 -13.50 5.62 -3.52
N ARG A 58 -13.23 4.61 -4.37
CA ARG A 58 -13.58 3.20 -4.14
C ARG A 58 -12.31 2.34 -4.07
N MET A 59 -12.49 1.05 -3.84
CA MET A 59 -11.43 0.05 -4.02
C MET A 59 -10.96 0.05 -5.49
N SER A 60 -9.66 -0.07 -5.71
CA SER A 60 -9.06 -0.28 -7.04
C SER A 60 -9.63 -1.52 -7.72
N ASP A 61 -9.69 -1.52 -9.05
CA ASP A 61 -9.99 -2.73 -9.83
C ASP A 61 -8.96 -3.83 -9.50
N PRO A 62 -9.39 -5.08 -9.28
CA PRO A 62 -8.48 -6.20 -9.03
C PRO A 62 -7.62 -6.62 -10.24
N LYS A 63 -7.85 -6.05 -11.44
CA LYS A 63 -7.11 -6.37 -12.67
C LYS A 63 -5.86 -5.51 -12.88
#